data_AF-K0B757-F1
#
_entry.id   AF-K0B757-F1
#
_cell.length_a   1.000
_cell.length_b   1.000
_cell.length_c   1.000
_cell.angle_alpha   90.00
_cell.angle_beta   90.00
_cell.angle_gamma   90.00
#
_symmetry.space_group_name_H-M   'P 1'
#
loop_
_entity.id
_entity.type
_entity.pdbx_description
1 polymer ?
#
loop_
_entity_poly.entity_id
_entity_poly.type
_entity_poly.pdbx_seq_one_letter_code
_entity_poly.pdbx_strand_id
1 'polypeptide(L)' 'MSEIIIEKLLEQRDFYLNTLKQLEFQLVMEPSESEISGIEKLQKTTIDQLKKVEQEIAYLTSEKSL' A
#
# COMPACT_ATOMS: atom_id res chain seq x y z
N MET A 1 -18.46 -15.00 -1.55
CA MET A 1 -18.53 -13.53 -1.70
C MET A 1 -17.43 -12.83 -0.91
N SER A 2 -17.19 -13.18 0.37
CA SER A 2 -16.07 -12.64 1.14
C SER A 2 -14.67 -13.03 0.61
N GLU A 3 -14.52 -14.19 -0.04
CA GLU A 3 -13.23 -14.61 -0.63
C GLU A 3 -12.77 -13.71 -1.77
N ILE A 4 -13.66 -13.40 -2.72
CA ILE A 4 -13.38 -12.47 -3.82
C ILE A 4 -13.04 -11.06 -3.28
N ILE A 5 -13.64 -10.65 -2.16
CA ILE A 5 -13.34 -9.37 -1.52
C ILE A 5 -11.93 -9.40 -0.92
N ILE A 6 -11.58 -10.46 -0.18
CA ILE A 6 -10.25 -10.64 0.41
C ILE A 6 -9.17 -10.74 -0.68
N GLU A 7 -9.40 -11.48 -1.76
CA GLU A 7 -8.48 -11.56 -2.90
C GLU A 7 -8.19 -10.18 -3.48
N LYS A 8 -9.23 -9.36 -3.73
CA LYS A 8 -9.05 -7.99 -4.23
C LYS A 8 -8.31 -7.08 -3.26
N LEU A 9 -8.52 -7.25 -1.96
CA LEU A 9 -7.78 -6.49 -0.94
C LEU A 9 -6.30 -6.90 -0.89
N LEU A 10 -6.00 -8.19 -1.05
CA LEU A 10 -4.63 -8.68 -1.15
C LEU A 10 -3.93 -8.16 -2.42
N GLU A 11 -4.62 -8.13 -3.56
CA GLU A 11 -4.11 -7.51 -4.78
C GLU A 11 -3.81 -6.01 -4.57
N GLN A 12 -4.69 -5.28 -3.88
CA GLN A 12 -4.46 -3.86 -3.55
C GLN A 12 -3.28 -3.67 -2.60
N ARG A 13 -3.11 -4.54 -1.60
CA ARG A 13 -1.95 -4.54 -0.71
C ARG A 13 -0.66 -4.70 -1.52
N ASP A 14 -0.63 -5.68 -2.41
CA ASP A 14 0.56 -5.96 -3.24
C ASP A 14 0.86 -4.79 -4.20
N PHE A 15 -0.16 -4.14 -4.73
CA PHE A 15 -0.02 -2.92 -5.51
C PHE A 15 0.65 -1.78 -4.70
N TYR A 16 0.19 -1.53 -3.47
CA TYR A 16 0.76 -0.49 -2.62
C TYR A 16 2.20 -0.81 -2.20
N LEU A 17 2.49 -2.07 -1.87
CA LEU A 17 3.85 -2.52 -1.55
C LEU A 17 4.80 -2.35 -2.74
N ASN A 18 4.37 -2.71 -3.94
CA ASN A 18 5.15 -2.50 -5.16
C ASN A 18 5.37 -1.01 -5.45
N THR A 19 4.36 -0.17 -5.20
CA THR A 19 4.49 1.28 -5.33
C THR A 19 5.55 1.82 -4.36
N LEU A 20 5.54 1.41 -3.08
CA LEU A 20 6.57 1.82 -2.11
C LEU A 20 7.97 1.42 -2.55
N LYS A 21 8.15 0.19 -3.05
CA LYS A 21 9.43 -0.28 -3.59
C LYS A 21 9.90 0.56 -4.78
N GLN A 22 9.00 0.96 -5.67
CA GLN A 22 9.33 1.84 -6.80
C GLN A 22 9.76 3.23 -6.34
N LEU A 23 9.10 3.79 -5.32
CA LEU A 23 9.47 5.09 -4.75
C LEU A 23 10.86 5.04 -4.09
N GLU A 24 11.21 3.95 -3.41
CA GLU A 24 12.56 3.74 -2.88
C GLU A 24 13.62 3.76 -3.98
N PHE A 25 13.36 3.11 -5.12
CA PHE A 25 14.28 3.19 -6.27
C PHE A 25 14.40 4.60 -6.82
N GLN A 26 13.31 5.37 -6.88
CA GLN A 26 13.35 6.75 -7.34
C GLN A 26 14.21 7.64 -6.43
N LEU A 27 14.20 7.41 -5.12
CA LEU A 27 15.05 8.17 -4.18
C LEU A 27 16.55 7.89 -4.37
N VAL A 28 16.91 6.69 -4.82
CA VAL A 28 18.32 6.32 -5.09
C VAL A 28 18.82 6.91 -6.42
N MET A 29 17.93 7.34 -7.31
CA MET A 29 18.25 7.92 -8.62
C MET A 29 18.68 9.40 -8.58
N GLU A 30 19.13 9.90 -7.42
CA GLU A 30 19.50 11.30 -7.19
C GLU A 30 18.46 12.32 -7.71
N PRO A 31 17.18 12.20 -7.31
CA PRO A 31 16.13 13.11 -7.76
C PRO A 31 16.36 14.54 -7.25
N SER A 32 15.77 15.51 -7.95
CA SER A 32 15.74 16.90 -7.49
C SER A 32 14.96 17.07 -6.18
N GLU A 33 15.21 18.13 -5.42
CA GLU A 33 14.48 18.42 -4.18
C GLU A 33 12.94 18.47 -4.37
N SER A 34 12.49 18.99 -5.52
CA SER A 34 11.06 19.00 -5.88
C SER A 34 10.49 17.59 -6.10
N GLU A 35 11.28 16.70 -6.69
CA GLU A 35 10.90 15.30 -6.90
C GLU A 35 10.90 14.55 -5.57
N ILE A 36 11.90 14.78 -4.70
CA ILE A 36 11.96 14.20 -3.34
C ILE A 36 10.68 14.53 -2.57
N SER A 37 10.27 15.81 -2.54
CA SER A 37 9.05 16.21 -1.84
C SER A 37 7.80 15.53 -2.40
N GLY A 38 7.73 15.35 -3.73
CA GLY A 38 6.66 14.61 -4.38
C GLY A 38 6.64 13.13 -4.00
N ILE A 39 7.81 12.49 -4.00
CA ILE A 39 8.00 11.09 -3.63
C ILE A 39 7.59 10.86 -2.17
N GLU A 40 8.06 11.68 -1.23
CA GLU A 40 7.73 11.56 0.20
C GLU A 40 6.22 11.71 0.45
N LYS A 41 5.57 12.66 -0.23
CA LYS A 41 4.12 12.87 -0.13
C LYS A 41 3.34 11.65 -0.64
N LEU A 42 3.77 11.08 -1.76
CA LEU A 42 3.17 9.88 -2.32
C LEU A 42 3.42 8.67 -1.42
N GLN A 43 4.64 8.52 -0.89
CA GLN A 43 5.01 7.46 0.05
C GLN A 43 4.11 7.49 1.29
N LYS A 44 3.92 8.66 1.91
CA LYS A 44 3.04 8.84 3.06
C LYS A 44 1.60 8.42 2.74
N THR A 45 1.08 8.87 1.60
CA THR A 45 -0.28 8.54 1.17
C THR A 45 -0.44 7.03 0.93
N THR A 46 0.54 6.40 0.28
CA THR A 46 0.55 4.96 0.01
C THR A 46 0.61 4.14 1.30
N ILE A 47 1.42 4.55 2.29
CA ILE A 47 1.46 3.92 3.62
C ILE A 47 0.10 4.01 4.31
N ASP A 48 -0.55 5.17 4.27
CA ASP A 48 -1.86 5.36 4.90
C ASP A 48 -2.95 4.50 4.24
N GLN A 49 -2.90 4.30 2.92
CA GLN A 49 -3.82 3.40 2.22
C GLN A 49 -3.51 1.93 2.49
N LEU A 50 -2.23 1.54 2.51
CA LEU A 50 -1.80 0.19 2.85
C LEU A 50 -2.31 -0.23 4.23
N LYS A 51 -2.16 0.64 5.25
CA LYS A 51 -2.67 0.38 6.60
C LYS A 51 -4.18 0.13 6.63
N LYS A 52 -4.96 0.89 5.84
CA LYS A 52 -6.43 0.71 5.76
C LYS A 52 -6.79 -0.64 5.13
N VAL A 53 -6.10 -1.02 4.06
CA VAL A 53 -6.30 -2.33 3.41
C VAL A 53 -5.94 -3.46 4.37
N GLU A 54 -4.82 -3.37 5.09
CA GLU A 54 -4.41 -4.38 6.06
C GLU A 54 -5.41 -4.50 7.23
N GLN A 55 -5.94 -3.38 7.72
CA GLN A 55 -7.00 -3.37 8.74
C GLN A 55 -8.28 -4.06 8.25
N GLU A 56 -8.70 -3.79 7.01
CA GLU A 56 -9.89 -4.42 6.42
C GLU A 56 -9.69 -5.93 6.23
N ILE A 57 -8.51 -6.36 5.75
CA ILE A 57 -8.17 -7.78 5.64
C ILE A 57 -8.23 -8.44 7.01
N ALA A 58 -7.63 -7.82 8.05
CA ALA A 58 -7.64 -8.34 9.41
C ALA A 58 -9.07 -8.48 9.96
N TYR A 59 -9.92 -7.48 9.74
CA TYR A 59 -11.32 -7.51 10.13
C TYR A 59 -12.07 -8.68 9.46
N LEU A 60 -12.03 -8.78 8.13
CA LEU A 60 -12.75 -9.81 7.37
C LEU A 60 -12.25 -11.23 7.65
N THR A 61 -10.96 -11.39 7.93
CA THR A 61 -10.38 -12.70 8.29
C THR A 61 -10.73 -13.10 9.73
N SER A 62 -10.86 -12.14 10.64
CA SER A 62 -11.32 -12.39 12.01
C SER A 62 -12.80 -12.79 12.07
N GLU A 63 -13.66 -12.15 11.29
CA GLU A 63 -15.09 -12.48 11.16
C GLU A 63 -15.30 -13.87 10.54
N LYS A 64 -14.42 -14.30 9.63
CA LYS A 64 -14.44 -15.66 9.06
C LYS A 64 -14.04 -16.76 10.05
N SER A 65 -13.40 -16.41 11.16
CA SER A 65 -12.89 -17.38 12.15
C SER A 65 -13.89 -17.65 13.30
N LEU A 66 -15.08 -17.03 13.25
CA LEU A 66 -16.22 -17.22 14.15
C LEU A 66 -17.33 -18.03 13.47
#